data_AF-A0A2G6QFI8-F1
#
_entry.id   AF-A0A2G6QFI8-F1
#
_cell.length_a   1.000
_cell.length_b   1.000
_cell.length_c   1.000
_cell.angle_alpha   90.00
_cell.angle_beta   90.00
_cell.angle_gamma   90.00
#
_symmetry.space_group_name_H-M   'P 1'
#
loop_
_entity.id
_entity.type
_entity.pdbx_description
1 polymer ?
#
loop_
_entity_poly.entity_id
_entity_poly.type
_entity_poly.pdbx_seq_one_letter_code
_entity_poly.pdbx_strand_id
1 'polypeptide(L)'
;MKIGLIGDSLTEGRPGVSFVNILKQKYPSYTLLNFGKPGETVKSLHTRLSKTKLESNFDLIFLWIGANDVYSKLLKVQAQPIVEDHREFSDYFSKILNMVIPFSKYVVVVSPAIVGENLKNQSNCELKDLSSIIKNISNQYLNVSFLDIQSVFEKRLANVHSSDYISTSVMTVMKDVFFYKNPIRIDRLSSKRGLHLTLDGVHLNSNGALCVADEYASMIDQLLFDSNGTIQSQ
;
A
#
# COMPACT_ATOMS: atom_id res chain seq x y z
N MET A 1 12.16 -13.14 12.28
CA MET A 1 10.89 -12.38 12.35
C MET A 1 9.98 -12.83 11.22
N LYS A 2 8.68 -12.98 11.49
CA LYS A 2 7.65 -13.30 10.50
C LYS A 2 6.79 -12.05 10.26
N ILE A 3 6.77 -11.58 9.02
CA ILE A 3 6.09 -10.33 8.63
C ILE A 3 5.02 -10.62 7.59
N GLY A 4 3.80 -10.17 7.85
CA GLY A 4 2.67 -10.25 6.90
C GLY A 4 2.49 -8.94 6.17
N LEU A 5 2.32 -9.00 4.84
CA LEU A 5 2.06 -7.83 4.00
C LEU A 5 0.69 -7.98 3.37
N ILE A 6 -0.33 -7.33 3.91
CA ILE A 6 -1.71 -7.41 3.44
C ILE A 6 -2.05 -6.16 2.63
N GLY A 7 -2.59 -6.33 1.43
CA GLY A 7 -3.00 -5.20 0.61
C GLY A 7 -3.49 -5.59 -0.77
N ASP A 8 -3.37 -4.64 -1.70
CA ASP A 8 -3.83 -4.76 -3.08
C ASP A 8 -2.69 -5.06 -4.08
N SER A 9 -2.80 -4.57 -5.33
CA SER A 9 -1.78 -4.70 -6.38
C SER A 9 -0.45 -4.05 -6.02
N LEU A 10 -0.44 -2.97 -5.22
CA LEU A 10 0.80 -2.34 -4.76
C LEU A 10 1.59 -3.29 -3.88
N THR A 11 0.89 -4.03 -3.02
CA THR A 11 1.49 -5.05 -2.15
C THR A 11 1.88 -6.30 -2.92
N GLU A 12 1.07 -6.76 -3.88
CA GLU A 12 1.44 -7.87 -4.78
C GLU A 12 2.76 -7.53 -5.51
N GLY A 13 2.87 -6.28 -5.98
CA GLY A 13 4.03 -5.74 -6.67
C GLY A 13 3.93 -5.74 -8.20
N ARG A 14 2.72 -5.90 -8.75
CA ARG A 14 2.41 -5.88 -10.19
C ARG A 14 1.05 -5.25 -10.47
N PRO A 15 0.95 -4.44 -11.55
CA PRO A 15 2.05 -4.00 -12.42
C PRO A 15 3.06 -3.12 -11.66
N GLY A 16 4.20 -2.82 -12.30
CA GLY A 16 5.25 -2.01 -11.69
C GLY A 16 6.36 -2.81 -11.00
N VAL A 17 7.10 -2.13 -10.12
CA VAL A 17 8.24 -2.67 -9.38
C VAL A 17 7.81 -3.03 -7.97
N SER A 18 8.07 -4.28 -7.57
CA SER A 18 7.71 -4.79 -6.24
C SER A 18 8.67 -4.29 -5.15
N PHE A 19 8.18 -3.45 -4.25
CA PHE A 19 8.92 -3.04 -3.05
C PHE A 19 9.19 -4.22 -2.11
N VAL A 20 8.34 -5.25 -2.14
CA VAL A 20 8.51 -6.47 -1.33
C VAL A 20 9.80 -7.21 -1.69
N ASN A 21 10.20 -7.20 -2.97
CA ASN A 21 11.48 -7.79 -3.38
C ASN A 21 12.68 -7.03 -2.80
N ILE A 22 12.58 -5.70 -2.70
CA ILE A 22 13.61 -4.86 -2.07
C ILE A 22 13.70 -5.19 -0.57
N LEU A 23 12.56 -5.28 0.11
CA LEU A 23 12.51 -5.67 1.53
C LEU A 23 13.10 -7.08 1.77
N LYS A 24 12.80 -8.06 0.91
CA LYS A 24 13.38 -9.42 1.02
C LYS A 24 14.90 -9.43 0.87
N GLN A 25 15.46 -8.55 0.04
CA GLN A 25 16.91 -8.40 -0.09
C GLN A 25 17.51 -7.72 1.15
N LYS A 26 16.81 -6.74 1.73
CA LYS A 26 17.24 -6.02 2.94
C LYS A 26 17.17 -6.91 4.20
N TYR A 27 16.18 -7.79 4.30
CA TYR A 27 15.96 -8.68 5.44
C TYR A 27 15.98 -10.17 5.04
N PRO A 28 17.12 -10.72 4.59
CA PRO A 28 17.18 -12.09 4.07
C PRO A 28 16.91 -13.17 5.14
N SER A 29 17.04 -12.83 6.43
CA SER A 29 16.74 -13.73 7.55
C SER A 29 15.28 -13.67 8.02
N TYR A 30 14.45 -12.80 7.44
CA TYR A 30 13.05 -12.61 7.83
C TYR A 30 12.12 -13.34 6.86
N THR A 31 11.01 -13.86 7.38
CA THR A 31 9.96 -14.48 6.57
C THR A 31 8.93 -13.43 6.20
N LEU A 32 9.00 -12.90 4.97
CA LEU A 32 8.03 -11.94 4.43
C LEU A 32 6.97 -12.66 3.59
N LEU A 33 5.73 -12.69 4.09
CA LEU A 33 4.58 -13.29 3.42
C LEU A 33 3.74 -12.20 2.73
N ASN A 34 3.65 -12.29 1.41
CA ASN A 34 2.91 -11.34 0.58
C ASN A 34 1.46 -11.82 0.38
N PHE A 35 0.51 -11.09 0.95
CA PHE A 35 -0.93 -11.29 0.85
C PHE A 35 -1.61 -10.17 0.03
N GLY A 36 -0.85 -9.54 -0.87
CA GLY A 36 -1.35 -8.58 -1.85
C GLY A 36 -2.21 -9.25 -2.91
N LYS A 37 -3.38 -8.65 -3.21
CA LYS A 37 -4.28 -9.15 -4.25
C LYS A 37 -4.74 -8.02 -5.18
N PRO A 38 -4.45 -8.09 -6.50
CA PRO A 38 -4.72 -6.99 -7.41
C PRO A 38 -6.18 -6.54 -7.44
N GLY A 39 -6.37 -5.22 -7.44
CA GLY A 39 -7.67 -4.56 -7.55
C GLY A 39 -8.52 -4.54 -6.28
N GLU A 40 -8.07 -5.15 -5.18
CA GLU A 40 -8.91 -5.18 -3.98
C GLU A 40 -9.17 -3.77 -3.40
N THR A 41 -10.45 -3.52 -3.11
CA THR A 41 -10.99 -2.47 -2.25
C THR A 41 -11.14 -2.98 -0.81
N VAL A 42 -11.46 -2.10 0.16
CA VAL A 42 -11.74 -2.54 1.54
C VAL A 42 -12.89 -3.56 1.63
N LYS A 43 -13.93 -3.45 0.79
CA LYS A 43 -15.05 -4.41 0.78
C LYS A 43 -14.62 -5.81 0.31
N SER A 44 -13.83 -5.86 -0.75
CA SER A 44 -13.33 -7.13 -1.29
C SER A 44 -12.30 -7.78 -0.37
N LEU A 45 -11.40 -7.00 0.25
CA LEU A 45 -10.45 -7.49 1.24
C LEU A 45 -11.15 -8.05 2.47
N HIS A 46 -12.13 -7.32 3.02
CA HIS A 46 -12.95 -7.81 4.13
C HIS A 46 -13.59 -9.17 3.78
N THR A 47 -14.24 -9.26 2.62
CA THR A 47 -14.84 -10.51 2.14
C THR A 47 -13.83 -11.65 2.07
N ARG A 48 -12.61 -11.38 1.60
CA ARG A 48 -11.52 -12.37 1.54
C ARG A 48 -11.10 -12.83 2.93
N LEU A 49 -10.84 -11.89 3.85
CA LEU A 49 -10.42 -12.21 5.21
C LEU A 49 -11.52 -12.92 6.02
N SER A 50 -12.80 -12.70 5.69
CA SER A 50 -13.90 -13.45 6.33
C SER A 50 -13.97 -14.92 5.89
N LYS A 51 -13.38 -15.25 4.75
CA LYS A 51 -13.40 -16.61 4.16
C LYS A 51 -12.07 -17.35 4.30
N THR A 52 -10.96 -16.61 4.42
CA THR A 52 -9.62 -17.16 4.46
C THR A 52 -8.98 -16.86 5.81
N LYS A 53 -8.64 -17.91 6.55
CA LYS A 53 -7.92 -17.77 7.82
C LYS A 53 -6.50 -17.28 7.53
N LEU A 54 -6.12 -16.16 8.15
CA LEU A 54 -4.73 -15.72 8.18
C LEU A 54 -3.89 -16.73 8.97
N GLU A 55 -2.63 -16.87 8.59
CA GLU A 55 -1.67 -17.58 9.43
C GLU A 55 -1.53 -16.87 10.79
N SER A 56 -1.19 -17.61 11.84
CA SER A 56 -0.93 -17.03 13.16
C SER A 56 0.55 -16.70 13.36
N ASN A 57 0.81 -15.97 14.45
CA ASN A 57 2.14 -15.69 15.00
C ASN A 57 3.01 -14.78 14.13
N PHE A 58 2.43 -13.72 13.57
CA PHE A 58 3.22 -12.66 12.97
C PHE A 58 3.87 -11.79 14.05
N ASP A 59 5.11 -11.38 13.82
CA ASP A 59 5.75 -10.35 14.64
C ASP A 59 5.24 -8.95 14.23
N LEU A 60 4.96 -8.77 12.94
CA LEU A 60 4.47 -7.53 12.38
C LEU A 60 3.57 -7.80 11.17
N ILE A 61 2.46 -7.08 11.06
CA ILE A 61 1.64 -7.04 9.84
C ILE A 61 1.56 -5.61 9.33
N PHE A 62 1.78 -5.42 8.04
CA PHE A 62 1.39 -4.21 7.33
C PHE A 62 0.02 -4.41 6.67
N LEU A 63 -0.88 -3.45 6.86
CA LEU A 63 -2.18 -3.39 6.18
C LEU A 63 -2.22 -2.14 5.29
N TRP A 64 -2.09 -2.34 3.99
CA TRP A 64 -2.07 -1.27 2.99
C TRP A 64 -3.18 -1.45 1.96
N ILE A 65 -4.31 -0.77 2.19
CA ILE A 65 -5.53 -0.91 1.39
C ILE A 65 -6.28 0.43 1.34
N GLY A 66 -7.06 0.65 0.28
CA GLY A 66 -7.94 1.82 0.14
C GLY A 66 -7.70 2.65 -1.13
N ALA A 67 -6.55 2.48 -1.80
CA ALA A 67 -6.28 3.18 -3.05
C ALA A 67 -7.30 2.84 -4.14
N ASN A 68 -7.69 1.56 -4.25
CA ASN A 68 -8.69 1.11 -5.22
C ASN A 68 -10.11 1.59 -4.92
N ASP A 69 -10.43 1.99 -3.69
CA ASP A 69 -11.73 2.58 -3.37
C ASP A 69 -11.92 3.93 -4.09
N VAL A 70 -10.82 4.62 -4.40
CA VAL A 70 -10.82 5.86 -5.22
C VAL A 70 -10.50 5.55 -6.68
N TYR A 71 -9.42 4.82 -6.97
CA TYR A 71 -8.97 4.57 -8.34
C TYR A 71 -10.00 3.81 -9.18
N SER A 72 -10.75 2.88 -8.60
CA SER A 72 -11.78 2.13 -9.33
C SER A 72 -12.88 3.01 -9.90
N LYS A 73 -13.12 4.19 -9.33
CA LYS A 73 -14.09 5.18 -9.83
C LYS A 73 -13.65 5.80 -11.16
N LEU A 74 -12.35 5.81 -11.45
CA LEU A 74 -11.78 6.31 -12.69
C LEU A 74 -11.73 5.26 -13.80
N LEU A 75 -11.88 3.98 -13.45
CA LEU A 75 -11.79 2.89 -14.41
C LEU A 75 -13.05 2.84 -15.29
N LYS A 76 -12.84 2.62 -16.59
CA LYS A 76 -13.94 2.47 -17.56
C LYS A 76 -14.86 1.29 -17.26
N VAL A 77 -14.34 0.29 -16.56
CA VAL A 77 -15.07 -0.92 -16.17
C VAL A 77 -14.79 -1.16 -14.70
N GLN A 78 -15.85 -1.17 -13.91
CA GLN A 78 -15.78 -1.43 -12.49
C GLN A 78 -15.86 -2.93 -12.24
N ALA A 79 -14.76 -3.53 -11.81
CA ALA A 79 -14.67 -4.98 -11.56
C ALA A 79 -14.85 -5.35 -10.08
N GLN A 80 -14.83 -4.36 -9.16
CA GLN A 80 -14.78 -4.57 -7.73
C GLN A 80 -15.82 -3.70 -7.01
N PRO A 81 -16.40 -4.20 -5.90
CA PRO A 81 -17.33 -3.40 -5.10
C PRO A 81 -16.57 -2.26 -4.43
N ILE A 82 -16.98 -1.02 -4.73
CA ILE A 82 -16.48 0.16 -4.02
C ILE A 82 -17.41 0.51 -2.87
N VAL A 83 -16.87 1.26 -1.92
CA VAL A 83 -17.65 1.92 -0.87
C VAL A 83 -18.49 3.06 -1.45
N GLU A 84 -19.67 3.25 -0.88
CA GLU A 84 -20.60 4.31 -1.24
C GLU A 84 -20.13 5.67 -0.72
N ASP A 85 -19.64 5.71 0.52
CA ASP A 85 -19.17 6.92 1.19
C ASP A 85 -18.04 6.64 2.20
N HIS A 86 -17.53 7.72 2.81
CA HIS A 86 -16.48 7.65 3.82
C HIS A 86 -16.89 6.92 5.10
N ARG A 87 -18.18 6.84 5.43
CA ARG A 87 -18.67 6.09 6.60
C ARG A 87 -18.59 4.60 6.32
N GLU A 88 -19.05 4.15 5.15
CA GLU A 88 -18.90 2.76 4.74
C GLU A 88 -17.42 2.36 4.67
N PHE A 89 -16.55 3.24 4.14
CA PHE A 89 -15.10 3.02 4.20
C PHE A 89 -14.59 2.79 5.63
N SER A 90 -14.93 3.72 6.53
CA SER A 90 -14.54 3.65 7.96
C SER A 90 -15.01 2.34 8.61
N ASP A 91 -16.25 1.92 8.34
CA ASP A 91 -16.82 0.69 8.88
C ASP A 91 -16.07 -0.56 8.39
N TYR A 92 -15.82 -0.67 7.08
CA TYR A 92 -15.11 -1.82 6.53
C TYR A 92 -13.64 -1.85 6.95
N PHE A 93 -12.97 -0.70 6.96
CA PHE A 93 -11.59 -0.62 7.42
C PHE A 93 -11.47 -1.04 8.89
N SER A 94 -12.37 -0.55 9.75
CA SER A 94 -12.41 -0.94 11.17
C SER A 94 -12.64 -2.44 11.34
N LYS A 95 -13.56 -3.04 10.56
CA LYS A 95 -13.80 -4.49 10.57
C LYS A 95 -12.54 -5.26 10.18
N ILE A 96 -11.87 -4.86 9.08
CA ILE A 96 -10.63 -5.49 8.63
C ILE A 96 -9.54 -5.39 9.72
N LEU A 97 -9.33 -4.21 10.28
CA LEU A 97 -8.30 -4.00 11.30
C LEU A 97 -8.55 -4.88 12.53
N ASN A 98 -9.80 -4.94 13.02
CA ASN A 98 -10.18 -5.84 14.12
C ASN A 98 -9.96 -7.32 13.80
N MET A 99 -10.10 -7.73 12.53
CA MET A 99 -9.76 -9.09 12.11
C MET A 99 -8.26 -9.35 12.05
N VAL A 100 -7.43 -8.34 11.77
CA VAL A 100 -5.98 -8.49 11.58
C VAL A 100 -5.20 -8.44 12.90
N ILE A 101 -5.60 -7.56 13.83
CA ILE A 101 -4.89 -7.34 15.12
C ILE A 101 -4.59 -8.65 15.87
N PRO A 102 -5.51 -9.62 16.01
CA PRO A 102 -5.24 -10.84 16.78
C PRO A 102 -4.15 -11.75 16.21
N PHE A 103 -3.71 -11.54 14.96
CA PHE A 103 -2.74 -12.41 14.29
C PHE A 103 -1.29 -11.92 14.40
N SER A 104 -1.05 -10.74 14.98
CA SER A 104 0.27 -10.10 15.04
C SER A 104 0.56 -9.42 16.36
N LYS A 105 1.84 -9.33 16.75
CA LYS A 105 2.26 -8.51 17.90
C LYS A 105 2.00 -7.02 17.62
N TYR A 106 2.46 -6.55 16.46
CA TYR A 106 2.27 -5.18 15.99
C TYR A 106 1.55 -5.16 14.64
N VAL A 107 0.73 -4.13 14.41
CA VAL A 107 0.15 -3.85 13.10
C VAL A 107 0.54 -2.44 12.68
N VAL A 108 0.94 -2.27 11.42
CA VAL A 108 1.13 -0.97 10.80
C VAL A 108 0.06 -0.82 9.73
N VAL A 109 -0.85 0.12 9.92
CA VAL A 109 -1.76 0.54 8.86
C VAL A 109 -1.07 1.61 8.03
N VAL A 110 -1.21 1.52 6.71
CA VAL A 110 -0.51 2.38 5.77
C VAL A 110 -1.55 3.20 5.01
N SER A 111 -1.35 4.51 4.96
CA SER A 111 -2.18 5.38 4.13
C SER A 111 -2.13 4.94 2.66
N PRO A 112 -3.19 5.12 1.86
CA PRO A 112 -3.06 5.08 0.42
C PRO A 112 -1.92 5.99 -0.05
N ALA A 113 -1.25 5.66 -1.16
CA ALA A 113 -0.20 6.51 -1.72
C ALA A 113 -0.78 7.72 -2.45
N ILE A 114 -1.04 7.57 -3.74
CA ILE A 114 -1.60 8.60 -4.62
C ILE A 114 -2.39 7.94 -5.76
N VAL A 115 -3.26 8.72 -6.40
CA VAL A 115 -3.84 8.40 -7.71
C VAL A 115 -3.58 9.59 -8.63
N GLY A 116 -2.67 9.39 -9.57
CA GLY A 116 -2.07 10.44 -10.38
C GLY A 116 -1.00 11.23 -9.63
N GLU A 117 0.09 11.57 -10.31
CA GLU A 117 1.19 12.32 -9.70
C GLU A 117 0.99 13.84 -9.68
N ASN A 118 0.06 14.37 -10.47
CA ASN A 118 -0.43 15.73 -10.25
C ASN A 118 -1.29 15.77 -8.98
N LEU A 119 -0.72 16.27 -7.89
CA LEU A 119 -1.33 16.26 -6.55
C LEU A 119 -2.61 17.11 -6.43
N LYS A 120 -2.90 17.99 -7.39
CA LYS A 120 -4.07 18.89 -7.36
C LYS A 120 -5.37 18.25 -7.87
N ASN A 121 -5.37 16.94 -8.10
CA ASN A 121 -6.55 16.24 -8.61
C ASN A 121 -7.51 15.80 -7.49
N GLN A 122 -8.78 15.59 -7.85
CA GLN A 122 -9.84 15.21 -6.91
C GLN A 122 -9.59 13.87 -6.21
N SER A 123 -8.97 12.90 -6.90
CA SER A 123 -8.67 11.59 -6.33
C SER A 123 -7.67 11.69 -5.19
N ASN A 124 -6.63 12.51 -5.33
CA ASN A 124 -5.67 12.75 -4.26
C ASN A 124 -6.29 13.50 -3.08
N CYS A 125 -7.27 14.40 -3.30
CA CYS A 125 -8.05 15.00 -2.22
C CYS A 125 -8.86 13.93 -1.46
N GLU A 126 -9.58 13.05 -2.18
CA GLU A 126 -10.34 11.97 -1.54
C GLU A 126 -9.43 11.01 -0.77
N LEU A 127 -8.25 10.67 -1.31
CA LEU A 127 -7.29 9.84 -0.59
C LEU A 127 -6.82 10.48 0.73
N LYS A 128 -6.72 11.81 0.82
CA LYS A 128 -6.40 12.49 2.10
C LYS A 128 -7.48 12.29 3.15
N ASP A 129 -8.74 12.31 2.73
CA ASP A 129 -9.87 12.03 3.63
C ASP A 129 -9.79 10.58 4.12
N LEU A 130 -9.52 9.62 3.22
CA LEU A 130 -9.32 8.21 3.60
C LEU A 130 -8.12 8.02 4.53
N SER A 131 -6.98 8.65 4.24
CA SER A 131 -5.79 8.63 5.11
C SER A 131 -6.10 9.14 6.52
N SER A 132 -6.88 10.21 6.61
CA SER A 132 -7.31 10.78 7.90
C SER A 132 -8.20 9.81 8.68
N ILE A 133 -9.12 9.12 8.00
CA ILE A 133 -9.95 8.07 8.60
C ILE A 133 -9.09 6.93 9.12
N ILE A 134 -8.16 6.41 8.32
CA ILE A 134 -7.26 5.31 8.70
C ILE A 134 -6.44 5.68 9.94
N LYS A 135 -5.87 6.89 9.95
CA LYS A 135 -5.10 7.41 11.09
C LYS A 135 -5.95 7.51 12.36
N ASN A 136 -7.19 8.00 12.23
CA ASN A 136 -8.09 8.12 13.38
C ASN A 136 -8.47 6.75 13.95
N ILE A 137 -8.74 5.77 13.08
CA ILE A 137 -9.03 4.39 13.49
C ILE A 137 -7.81 3.77 14.18
N SER A 138 -6.60 3.92 13.63
CA SER A 138 -5.39 3.32 14.23
C SER A 138 -5.11 3.83 15.63
N ASN A 139 -5.38 5.11 15.90
CA ASN A 139 -5.15 5.73 17.22
C ASN A 139 -6.04 5.13 18.33
N GLN A 140 -7.04 4.31 17.99
CA GLN A 140 -7.88 3.61 18.95
C GLN A 140 -7.22 2.36 19.55
N TYR A 141 -6.05 1.95 19.03
CA TYR A 141 -5.40 0.69 19.40
C TYR A 141 -3.94 0.93 19.81
N LEU A 142 -3.52 0.30 20.91
CA LEU A 142 -2.17 0.49 21.47
C LEU A 142 -1.06 -0.13 20.60
N ASN A 143 -1.33 -1.26 19.95
CA ASN A 143 -0.36 -2.01 19.15
C ASN A 143 -0.48 -1.76 17.64
N VAL A 144 -1.18 -0.69 17.25
CA VAL A 144 -1.34 -0.27 15.86
C VAL A 144 -0.61 1.05 15.63
N SER A 145 0.28 1.09 14.64
CA SER A 145 0.96 2.31 14.20
C SER A 145 0.44 2.75 12.83
N PHE A 146 0.48 4.05 12.55
CA PHE A 146 0.11 4.62 11.26
C PHE A 146 1.36 5.04 10.48
N LEU A 147 1.48 4.56 9.24
CA LEU A 147 2.52 4.97 8.29
C LEU A 147 1.91 5.82 7.17
N ASP A 148 2.34 7.09 7.09
CA ASP A 148 1.83 8.07 6.14
C ASP A 148 2.63 8.10 4.83
N ILE A 149 2.45 7.07 3.99
CA ILE A 149 3.08 7.00 2.66
C ILE A 149 2.59 8.11 1.74
N GLN A 150 1.36 8.61 1.92
CA GLN A 150 0.80 9.70 1.11
C GLN A 150 1.69 10.94 1.24
N SER A 151 1.93 11.40 2.46
CA SER A 151 2.79 12.56 2.72
C SER A 151 4.22 12.36 2.19
N VAL A 152 4.75 11.14 2.21
CA VAL A 152 6.09 10.85 1.66
C VAL A 152 6.10 11.05 0.14
N PHE A 153 5.08 10.54 -0.57
CA PHE A 153 4.96 10.70 -2.01
C PHE A 153 4.74 12.18 -2.39
N GLU A 154 3.88 12.88 -1.66
CA GLU A 154 3.62 14.31 -1.89
C GLU A 154 4.88 15.16 -1.78
N LYS A 155 5.69 14.93 -0.74
CA LYS A 155 6.97 15.65 -0.56
C LYS A 155 7.94 15.41 -1.71
N ARG A 156 8.01 14.18 -2.23
CA ARG A 156 8.89 13.85 -3.37
C ARG A 156 8.40 14.49 -4.66
N LEU A 157 7.09 14.54 -4.87
CA LEU A 157 6.48 15.10 -6.07
C LEU A 157 6.41 16.63 -6.06
N ALA A 158 6.44 17.27 -4.90
CA ALA A 158 6.37 18.74 -4.77
C ALA A 158 7.47 19.49 -5.55
N ASN A 159 8.63 18.86 -5.77
CA ASN A 159 9.78 19.48 -6.43
C ASN A 159 9.98 19.05 -7.89
N VAL A 160 9.03 18.31 -8.46
CA VAL A 160 9.09 17.85 -9.85
C VAL A 160 7.79 18.16 -10.58
N HIS A 161 7.88 18.33 -11.89
CA HIS A 161 6.69 18.42 -12.73
C HIS A 161 6.32 17.02 -13.22
N SER A 162 5.15 16.53 -12.79
CA SER A 162 4.55 15.29 -13.30
C SER A 162 3.45 15.58 -14.32
N SER A 163 3.22 14.64 -15.23
CA SER A 163 2.06 14.69 -16.12
C SER A 163 0.76 14.32 -15.38
N ASP A 164 -0.38 14.58 -16.04
CA ASP A 164 -1.70 14.12 -15.59
C ASP A 164 -1.99 12.65 -15.98
N TYR A 165 -0.98 11.88 -16.37
CA TYR A 165 -1.19 10.52 -16.85
C TYR A 165 -1.73 9.62 -15.74
N ILE A 166 -2.92 9.07 -15.98
CA ILE A 166 -3.52 8.00 -15.18
C ILE A 166 -4.08 6.97 -16.14
N SER A 167 -3.69 5.71 -16.00
CA SER A 167 -4.29 4.63 -16.80
C SER A 167 -5.71 4.36 -16.33
N THR A 168 -6.72 4.69 -17.14
CA THR A 168 -8.15 4.43 -16.81
C THR A 168 -8.71 3.20 -17.51
N SER A 169 -7.91 2.56 -18.36
CA SER A 169 -8.30 1.37 -19.11
C SER A 169 -7.72 0.12 -18.46
N VAL A 170 -8.60 -0.78 -18.00
CA VAL A 170 -8.24 -2.10 -17.48
C VAL A 170 -7.38 -2.87 -18.49
N MET A 171 -7.68 -2.77 -19.78
CA MET A 171 -6.89 -3.40 -20.85
C MET A 171 -5.46 -2.85 -20.92
N THR A 172 -5.26 -1.54 -20.74
CA THR A 172 -3.92 -0.94 -20.67
C THR A 172 -3.16 -1.42 -19.44
N VAL A 173 -3.81 -1.46 -18.27
CA VAL A 173 -3.21 -1.99 -17.04
C VAL A 173 -2.78 -3.46 -17.24
N MET A 174 -3.63 -4.29 -17.83
CA MET A 174 -3.30 -5.69 -18.14
C MET A 174 -2.13 -5.80 -19.12
N LYS A 175 -2.09 -4.98 -20.18
CA LYS A 175 -0.93 -4.92 -21.08
C LYS A 175 0.34 -4.58 -20.32
N ASP A 176 0.30 -3.60 -19.42
CA ASP A 176 1.45 -3.22 -18.61
C ASP A 176 1.95 -4.42 -17.77
N VAL A 177 1.05 -5.19 -17.14
CA VAL A 177 1.40 -6.43 -16.41
C VAL A 177 2.09 -7.47 -17.29
N PHE A 178 1.58 -7.72 -18.50
CA PHE A 178 2.11 -8.78 -19.37
C PHE A 178 3.44 -8.40 -20.03
N PHE A 179 3.59 -7.14 -20.46
CA PHE A 179 4.72 -6.71 -21.29
C PHE A 179 5.86 -6.06 -20.49
N TYR A 180 5.61 -5.53 -19.29
CA TYR A 180 6.59 -4.78 -18.52
C TYR A 180 6.89 -5.46 -17.18
N LYS A 181 7.81 -6.44 -17.23
CA LYS A 181 8.30 -7.17 -16.04
C LYS A 181 9.69 -6.75 -15.57
N ASN A 182 10.46 -6.09 -16.45
CA ASN A 182 11.82 -5.66 -16.15
C ASN A 182 11.81 -4.21 -15.63
N PRO A 183 12.40 -3.92 -14.45
CA PRO A 183 12.40 -2.58 -13.85
C PRO A 183 12.89 -1.48 -14.80
N ILE A 184 13.96 -1.71 -15.57
CA ILE A 184 14.49 -0.73 -16.52
C ILE A 184 13.46 -0.36 -17.60
N ARG A 185 12.66 -1.33 -18.05
CA ARG A 185 11.59 -1.07 -19.03
C ARG A 185 10.40 -0.36 -18.39
N ILE A 186 10.07 -0.70 -17.14
CA ILE A 186 9.02 -0.04 -16.36
C ILE A 186 9.39 1.43 -16.17
N ASP A 187 10.61 1.72 -15.72
CA ASP A 187 11.09 3.09 -15.50
C ASP A 187 11.11 3.89 -16.81
N ARG A 188 11.57 3.28 -17.91
CA ARG A 188 11.52 3.93 -19.22
C ARG A 188 10.09 4.27 -19.65
N LEU A 189 9.11 3.40 -19.38
CA LEU A 189 7.71 3.66 -19.69
C LEU A 189 7.13 4.74 -18.78
N SER A 190 7.43 4.69 -17.48
CA SER A 190 7.09 5.72 -16.48
C SER A 190 7.60 7.09 -16.93
N SER A 191 8.88 7.22 -17.29
CA SER A 191 9.45 8.48 -17.78
C SER A 191 8.81 8.95 -19.09
N LYS A 192 8.49 8.03 -20.02
CA LYS A 192 7.75 8.40 -21.25
C LYS A 192 6.35 8.93 -20.97
N ARG A 193 5.73 8.50 -19.87
CA ARG A 193 4.44 9.00 -19.39
C ARG A 193 4.59 10.30 -18.59
N GLY A 194 5.81 10.77 -18.32
CA GLY A 194 6.05 11.96 -17.50
C GLY A 194 5.80 11.72 -16.00
N LEU A 195 6.06 10.50 -15.54
CA LEU A 195 5.87 10.07 -14.16
C LEU A 195 7.23 9.82 -13.48
N HIS A 196 7.29 9.99 -12.17
CA HIS A 196 8.52 9.96 -11.36
C HIS A 196 8.52 8.87 -10.29
N LEU A 197 7.36 8.51 -9.73
CA LEU A 197 7.20 7.49 -8.69
C LEU A 197 6.35 6.30 -9.14
N THR A 198 5.56 6.49 -10.20
CA THR A 198 4.58 5.51 -10.67
C THR A 198 4.80 5.13 -12.13
N LEU A 199 4.37 3.93 -12.51
CA LEU A 199 4.34 3.44 -13.87
C LEU A 199 3.17 4.03 -14.65
N ASP A 200 1.99 4.11 -14.03
CA ASP A 200 0.72 4.39 -14.70
C ASP A 200 -0.17 5.39 -13.95
N GLY A 201 0.40 6.14 -13.02
CA GLY A 201 -0.31 7.05 -12.11
C GLY A 201 -0.73 6.37 -10.79
N VAL A 202 -0.60 5.05 -10.65
CA VAL A 202 -0.95 4.33 -9.43
C VAL A 202 0.16 3.37 -9.01
N HIS A 203 0.56 2.46 -9.89
CA HIS A 203 1.50 1.39 -9.57
C HIS A 203 2.94 1.87 -9.58
N LEU A 204 3.81 1.29 -8.76
CA LEU A 204 5.14 1.84 -8.51
C LEU A 204 6.12 1.63 -9.67
N ASN A 205 6.93 2.64 -9.97
CA ASN A 205 8.20 2.45 -10.67
C ASN A 205 9.32 2.12 -9.66
N SER A 206 10.58 2.03 -10.08
CA SER A 206 11.69 1.73 -9.14
C SER A 206 11.87 2.77 -8.03
N ASN A 207 11.68 4.07 -8.31
CA ASN A 207 11.79 5.12 -7.30
C ASN A 207 10.66 5.03 -6.27
N GLY A 208 9.42 4.81 -6.72
CA GLY A 208 8.28 4.61 -5.83
C GLY A 208 8.43 3.36 -4.97
N ALA A 209 8.91 2.25 -5.57
CA ALA A 209 9.13 1.00 -4.85
C ALA A 209 10.23 1.14 -3.78
N LEU A 210 11.33 1.83 -4.10
CA LEU A 210 12.39 2.10 -3.14
C LEU A 210 11.88 2.97 -1.98
N CYS A 211 11.13 4.03 -2.30
CA CYS A 211 10.51 4.91 -1.32
C CYS A 211 9.66 4.12 -0.31
N VAL A 212 8.76 3.26 -0.79
CA VAL A 212 7.92 2.43 0.09
C VAL A 212 8.75 1.44 0.90
N ALA A 213 9.75 0.81 0.27
CA ALA A 213 10.61 -0.15 0.97
C ALA A 213 11.41 0.50 2.10
N ASP A 214 11.89 1.73 1.92
CA ASP A 214 12.63 2.46 2.95
C ASP A 214 11.76 2.80 4.16
N GLU A 215 10.54 3.29 3.92
CA GLU A 215 9.57 3.61 4.98
C GLU A 215 9.10 2.35 5.73
N TYR A 216 8.84 1.25 5.02
CA TYR A 216 8.52 -0.04 5.63
C TYR A 216 9.69 -0.56 6.47
N ALA A 217 10.91 -0.46 5.95
CA ALA A 217 12.12 -0.85 6.68
C ALA A 217 12.28 -0.04 7.97
N SER A 218 12.05 1.28 7.93
CA SER A 218 12.09 2.12 9.13
C SER A 218 11.09 1.63 10.20
N MET A 219 9.86 1.27 9.80
CA MET A 219 8.86 0.73 10.72
C MET A 219 9.23 -0.66 11.26
N ILE A 220 9.80 -1.53 10.43
CA ILE A 220 10.32 -2.84 10.83
C ILE A 220 11.40 -2.67 11.88
N ASP A 221 12.37 -1.79 11.61
CA ASP A 221 13.52 -1.57 12.47
C ASP A 221 13.06 -1.02 13.82
N GLN A 222 12.22 0.02 13.82
CA GLN A 222 11.68 0.63 15.03
C GLN A 222 10.85 -0.33 15.90
N LEU A 223 9.95 -1.13 15.30
CA LEU A 223 9.03 -1.96 16.10
C LEU A 223 9.67 -3.27 16.56
N LEU A 224 10.56 -3.87 15.76
CA LEU A 224 11.08 -5.21 16.02
C LEU A 224 12.50 -5.25 16.61
N PHE A 225 13.27 -4.17 16.52
CA PHE A 225 14.60 -4.12 17.16
C PHE A 225 14.56 -3.39 18.50
N ASP A 226 13.81 -2.30 18.66
CA ASP A 226 13.72 -1.59 19.95
C ASP A 226 13.06 -2.45 21.04
N SER A 227 12.22 -3.42 20.67
CA SER A 227 11.60 -4.38 21.58
C SER A 227 12.57 -5.45 22.13
N ASN A 228 13.75 -5.61 21.54
CA ASN A 228 14.80 -6.53 22.02
C ASN A 228 15.88 -5.83 22.88
N GLY A 229 15.79 -4.51 23.07
CA GLY A 229 16.78 -3.70 23.79
C GLY A 229 16.60 -3.57 25.30
N THR A 230 15.48 -4.03 25.87
CA THR A 230 15.15 -3.81 27.29
C THR A 230 15.36 -5.05 28.17
N ILE A 231 16.52 -5.72 28.07
CA ILE A 231 17.05 -6.58 29.15
C ILE A 231 18.58 -6.45 29.16
N GLN A 232 19.10 -5.46 29.89
CA GLN A 232 20.26 -5.59 30.79
C GLN A 232 20.59 -4.21 31.40
N SER A 233 19.96 -3.90 32.51
CA SER A 233 20.62 -3.17 33.59
C SER A 233 20.30 -3.94 34.87
N GLN A 234 21.28 -4.75 35.30
CA GLN A 234 21.39 -5.21 36.68
C GLN A 234 21.60 -4.00 37.60
#